data_AF-A0A1F8N1F5-F1
#
_entry.id   AF-A0A1F8N1F5-F1
#
_cell.length_a   1.000
_cell.length_b   1.000
_cell.length_c   1.000
_cell.angle_alpha   90.00
_cell.angle_beta   90.00
_cell.angle_gamma   90.00
#
_symmetry.space_group_name_H-M   'P 1'
#
loop_
_entity.id
_entity.type
_entity.pdbx_description
1 polymer ?
#
loop_
_entity_poly.entity_id
_entity_poly.type
_entity_poly.pdbx_seq_one_letter_code
_entity_poly.pdbx_strand_id
1 'polypeptide(L)' 'MAKPIYLDYNATTPIDPAVQEAMLPFLGEHFGNPSTTYAYRQPAKEAPERARQQVASLIGAAPEDHHLVALFHTFQ' A
#
# COMPACT_ATOMS: atom_id res chain seq x y z
N MET A 1 24.89 13.79 -20.71
CA MET A 1 23.99 12.77 -21.30
C MET A 1 22.56 13.21 -21.07
N ALA A 2 21.69 13.13 -22.08
CA ALA A 2 20.28 13.52 -21.92
C ALA A 2 19.55 12.49 -21.04
N LYS A 3 18.69 12.98 -20.14
CA LYS A 3 17.88 12.12 -19.26
C LYS A 3 16.80 11.43 -20.11
N PRO A 4 16.60 10.11 -19.99
CA PRO A 4 15.57 9.41 -20.76
C PRO A 4 14.18 9.96 -20.39
N ILE A 5 13.31 10.10 -21.39
CA ILE A 5 11.91 10.50 -21.21
C ILE A 5 11.08 9.21 -21.09
N TYR A 6 10.37 9.05 -19.98
CA TYR A 6 9.49 7.91 -19.74
C TYR A 6 8.08 8.24 -20.23
N LEU A 7 7.56 7.45 -21.17
CA LEU A 7 6.24 7.65 -21.77
C LEU A 7 5.32 6.42 -21.61
N ASP A 8 5.75 5.42 -20.85
CA ASP A 8 5.01 4.16 -20.68
C ASP A 8 4.32 4.06 -19.31
N TYR A 9 3.45 5.02 -19.01
CA TYR A 9 2.68 5.02 -17.76
C TYR A 9 1.65 3.88 -17.65
N ASN A 10 1.45 3.12 -18.73
CA ASN A 10 0.64 1.91 -18.72
C ASN A 10 1.40 0.71 -18.14
N ALA A 11 2.73 0.67 -18.28
CA ALA A 11 3.56 -0.39 -17.70
C ALA A 11 3.79 -0.19 -16.20
N THR A 12 4.17 1.02 -15.79
CA THR A 12 4.27 1.39 -14.37
C THR A 12 4.26 2.90 -14.19
N THR A 13 4.02 3.35 -12.97
CA THR A 13 4.00 4.77 -12.60
C THR A 13 5.05 5.03 -11.51
N PRO A 14 5.78 6.15 -11.57
CA PRO A 14 6.62 6.57 -10.46
C PRO A 14 5.82 6.64 -9.16
N ILE A 15 6.43 6.23 -8.05
CA ILE A 15 5.80 6.32 -6.74
C ILE A 15 5.64 7.79 -6.36
N ASP A 16 4.43 8.18 -5.99
CA ASP A 16 4.17 9.51 -5.44
C ASP A 16 4.92 9.69 -4.10
N PRO A 17 5.59 10.84 -3.86
CA PRO A 17 6.31 11.07 -2.60
C PRO A 17 5.46 10.82 -1.34
N ALA A 18 4.17 11.18 -1.35
CA ALA A 18 3.28 10.94 -0.21
C ALA A 18 3.03 9.44 0.01
N VAL A 19 2.97 8.65 -1.06
CA VAL A 19 2.87 7.18 -0.97
C VAL A 19 4.17 6.60 -0.42
N GLN A 20 5.32 7.10 -0.86
CA GLN A 20 6.61 6.68 -0.32
C GLN A 20 6.70 6.94 1.19
N GLU A 21 6.38 8.16 1.62
CA GLU A 21 6.37 8.54 3.04
C GLU A 21 5.42 7.68 3.87
N ALA A 22 4.23 7.38 3.37
CA ALA A 22 3.26 6.51 4.05
C ALA A 22 3.74 5.06 4.17
N MET A 23 4.56 4.57 3.23
CA MET A 23 5.06 3.19 3.20
C MET A 23 6.35 2.98 4.01
N LEU A 24 7.20 4.01 4.14
CA LEU A 24 8.50 3.91 4.84
C LEU A 24 8.42 3.29 6.25
N PRO A 25 7.43 3.62 7.11
CA PRO A 25 7.33 3.01 8.44
C PRO A 25 7.19 1.48 8.39
N PHE A 26 6.50 0.92 7.39
CA PHE A 26 6.28 -0.52 7.25
C PHE A 26 7.49 -1.28 6.71
N LEU A 27 8.43 -0.57 6.07
CA LEU A 27 9.71 -1.13 5.64
C LEU A 27 10.78 -1.06 6.75
N GLY A 28 10.59 -0.20 7.75
CA GLY A 28 11.56 0.07 8.81
C GLY A 28 11.11 -0.40 10.20
N GLU A 29 10.18 0.31 10.82
CA GLU A 29 9.82 0.16 12.24
C GLU A 29 8.59 -0.73 12.48
N HIS A 30 7.74 -0.89 11.46
CA HIS A 30 6.46 -1.59 11.51
C HIS A 30 6.44 -2.82 10.60
N PHE A 31 7.58 -3.51 10.50
CA PHE A 31 7.78 -4.75 9.74
C PHE A 31 7.11 -5.98 10.36
N GLY A 32 6.34 -5.82 11.45
CA GLY A 32 5.76 -6.92 12.19
C GLY A 32 4.73 -7.70 11.37
N ASN A 33 4.72 -9.03 11.53
CA ASN A 33 3.67 -9.84 10.93
C ASN A 33 2.39 -9.73 11.78
N PRO A 34 1.24 -9.29 11.21
CA PRO A 34 -0.01 -9.10 11.95
C PRO A 34 -0.60 -10.40 12.54
N SER A 35 -0.11 -11.57 12.12
CA SER A 35 -0.47 -12.87 12.71
C SER A 35 0.26 -13.20 14.01
N THR A 36 1.27 -12.41 14.40
CA THR A 36 2.07 -12.63 15.62
C THR A 36 1.54 -11.83 16.81
N THR A 37 1.92 -12.21 18.03
CA THR A 37 1.40 -11.64 19.30
C THR A 37 2.24 -10.50 19.87
N TYR A 38 3.29 -10.05 19.18
CA TYR A 38 4.25 -9.06 19.70
C TYR A 38 3.81 -7.60 19.47
N ALA A 39 4.47 -6.65 20.14
CA ALA A 39 4.15 -5.21 20.11
C ALA A 39 4.09 -4.61 18.68
N TYR A 40 4.81 -5.20 17.72
CA TYR A 40 4.84 -4.78 16.32
C TYR A 40 3.59 -5.19 15.51
N ARG A 41 2.62 -5.88 16.14
CA ARG A 41 1.40 -6.36 15.48
C ARG A 41 0.41 -5.23 15.14
N GLN A 42 0.24 -4.27 16.05
CA GLN A 42 -0.86 -3.32 15.97
C GLN A 42 -0.78 -2.43 14.71
N PRO A 43 0.36 -1.81 14.39
CA PRO A 43 0.49 -1.00 13.17
C PRO A 43 0.30 -1.84 11.89
N ALA A 44 0.84 -3.06 11.86
CA ALA A 44 0.75 -3.97 10.72
C ALA A 44 -0.66 -4.54 10.51
N LYS A 45 -1.49 -4.59 11.56
CA LYS A 45 -2.89 -5.02 11.48
C LYS A 45 -3.81 -3.88 11.01
N GLU A 46 -3.58 -2.66 11.48
CA GLU A 46 -4.44 -1.51 11.17
C GLU A 46 -4.22 -0.95 9.77
N ALA A 47 -3.01 -1.06 9.21
CA ALA A 47 -2.70 -0.49 7.91
C ALA A 47 -3.50 -1.12 6.75
N PRO A 48 -3.62 -2.46 6.63
CA PRO A 48 -4.48 -3.08 5.62
C PRO A 48 -5.97 -2.69 5.76
N GLU A 49 -6.46 -2.56 7.01
CA GLU A 49 -7.84 -2.12 7.27
C GLU A 49 -8.09 -0.71 6.76
N ARG A 50 -7.17 0.22 7.07
CA ARG A 50 -7.25 1.61 6.62
C ARG A 50 -7.16 1.72 5.10
N ALA A 51 -6.22 0.99 4.48
CA ALA A 51 -6.09 0.95 3.03
C ALA A 51 -7.40 0.48 2.36
N ARG A 52 -8.05 -0.55 2.92
CA ARG A 52 -9.33 -1.03 2.42
C ARG A 52 -10.41 0.03 2.46
N GLN A 53 -10.54 0.74 3.58
CA GLN A 53 -11.52 1.82 3.74
C GLN A 53 -11.27 2.95 2.73
N GLN A 54 -10.01 3.30 2.48
CA GLN A 54 -9.65 4.31 1.49
C GLN A 54 -10.02 3.89 0.06
N VAL A 55 -9.71 2.64 -0.32
CA VAL A 55 -10.08 2.09 -1.63
C VAL A 55 -11.60 1.99 -1.77
N ALA A 56 -12.29 1.47 -0.75
CA ALA A 56 -13.75 1.37 -0.70
C ALA A 56 -14.40 2.74 -0.95
N SER A 57 -13.95 3.77 -0.24
CA SER A 57 -14.43 5.14 -0.38
C SER A 57 -14.16 5.70 -1.79
N LEU A 58 -12.97 5.44 -2.34
CA LEU A 58 -12.58 5.92 -3.67
C LEU A 58 -13.47 5.35 -4.79
N ILE A 59 -13.87 4.09 -4.68
CA ILE A 59 -14.68 3.41 -5.71
C ILE A 59 -16.17 3.31 -5.37
N GLY A 60 -16.59 3.82 -4.22
CA GLY A 60 -17.98 3.72 -3.74
C GLY A 60 -18.41 2.31 -3.33
N ALA A 61 -17.47 1.45 -2.93
CA ALA A 61 -17.73 0.09 -2.45
C ALA A 61 -17.95 0.06 -0.93
N ALA A 62 -18.52 -1.05 -0.44
CA ALA A 62 -18.72 -1.27 0.98
C ALA A 62 -17.37 -1.61 1.66
N PRO A 63 -17.08 -1.08 2.87
CA PRO A 63 -15.82 -1.32 3.56
C PRO A 63 -15.57 -2.77 3.96
N GLU A 64 -16.63 -3.59 4.02
CA GLU A 64 -16.56 -5.00 4.36
C GLU A 64 -16.16 -5.89 3.17
N ASP A 65 -15.97 -5.33 1.97
CA ASP A 65 -15.51 -6.13 0.84
C ASP A 65 -14.02 -6.50 0.98
N HIS A 66 -13.80 -7.75 1.38
CA HIS A 66 -12.47 -8.32 1.60
C HIS A 66 -11.61 -8.39 0.33
N HIS A 67 -12.16 -8.15 -0.86
CA HIS A 67 -11.44 -8.20 -2.14
C HIS A 67 -10.76 -6.87 -2.52
N LEU A 68 -10.98 -5.80 -1.77
CA LEU A 68 -10.49 -4.45 -2.10
C LEU A 68 -8.98 -4.25 -1.89
N VAL A 69 -8.30 -5.20 -1.23
CA VAL A 69 -6.84 -5.15 -0.99
C VAL A 69 -6.16 -6.38 -1.59
N ALA A 70 -6.19 -6.48 -2.92
CA ALA A 70 -5.41 -7.44 -3.69
C ALA A 70 -4.60 -6.72 -4.78
N LEU A 71 -3.90 -5.63 -4.43
CA LEU A 71 -3.17 -4.79 -5.39
C LEU A 71 -1.74 -4.43 -4.97
N PHE A 72 -1.15 -5.20 -4.05
CA PHE A 72 0.30 -5.13 -3.79
C PHE A 72 1.09 -6.29 -4.40
N HIS A 73 0.41 -7.33 -4.88
CA HIS A 73 1.07 -8.54 -5.39
C HIS A 73 1.30 -8.56 -6.91
N THR A 74 0.92 -7.49 -7.62
CA THR A 74 1.04 -7.38 -9.09
C THR A 74 2.13 -6.40 -9.55
N PHE A 75 3.11 -6.09 -8.69
CA PHE A 75 4.36 -5.41 -9.08
C PHE A 75 5.54 -6.40 -9.19
N GLN A 76 5.31 -7.49 -9.93
CA GLN A 76 6.33 -8.37 -10.50
C GLN A 76 5.99 -8.57 -11.98
#